data_AF-A0A7G8UYL0-F1
#
_entry.id   AF-A0A7G8UYL0-F1
#
_cell.length_a   1.000
_cell.length_b   1.000
_cell.length_c   1.000
_cell.angle_alpha   90.00
_cell.angle_beta   90.00
_cell.angle_gamma   90.00
#
_symmetry.space_group_name_H-M   'P 1'
#
loop_
_entity.id
_entity.type
_entity.pdbx_description
1 polymer ?
#
loop_
_entity_poly.entity_id
_entity_poly.type
_entity_poly.pdbx_seq_one_letter_code
_entity_poly.pdbx_strand_id
1 'polypeptide(L)'
;MPNWRKSSFYIILCLITMVVLAGCGKEKSDEEKIQEQLEQAFKDAGIQLDTSSKSDEPPTVESELMEITNFLVGEIWNDGFVNIGHYAHSGTDATGQTIDIDFMIQQLGKAMEKKAEYDTYIQGLDSKYDEVKQLWTKVSGEIDTLYKKLQVNPPKANDEEYEFDTGLYQQYKEAFSDEVDSLNQ
;
A
#
# COMPACT_ATOMS: atom_id res chain seq x y z
N MET A 1 -41.36 4.19 65.89
CA MET A 1 -42.22 4.69 64.79
C MET A 1 -42.66 3.50 63.96
N PRO A 2 -43.97 3.26 63.83
CA PRO A 2 -44.52 2.14 63.08
C PRO A 2 -44.86 2.56 61.64
N ASN A 3 -44.79 1.64 60.67
CA ASN A 3 -46.00 1.15 59.99
C ASN A 3 -45.67 0.30 58.75
N TRP A 4 -46.18 -0.91 58.84
CA TRP A 4 -46.55 -1.86 57.80
C TRP A 4 -47.52 -1.23 56.78
N ARG A 5 -47.50 -1.66 55.53
CA ARG A 5 -48.69 -2.23 54.84
C ARG A 5 -48.39 -2.70 53.42
N LYS A 6 -48.84 -3.94 53.15
CA LYS A 6 -49.07 -4.52 51.82
C LYS A 6 -50.43 -4.05 51.28
N SER A 7 -50.56 -3.97 49.96
CA SER A 7 -51.80 -4.12 49.16
C SER A 7 -51.34 -4.25 47.70
N SER A 8 -51.31 -5.41 47.05
CA SER A 8 -52.42 -6.11 46.37
C SER A 8 -53.49 -5.16 45.82
N PHE A 9 -53.64 -5.06 44.49
CA PHE A 9 -54.76 -5.67 43.76
C PHE A 9 -54.86 -5.26 42.26
N TYR A 10 -55.17 -6.30 41.45
CA TYR A 10 -56.08 -6.36 40.29
C TYR A 10 -55.78 -5.60 38.97
N ILE A 11 -55.50 -6.33 37.88
CA ILE A 11 -56.40 -6.78 36.78
C ILE A 11 -56.89 -5.59 35.92
N ILE A 12 -56.58 -5.61 34.62
CA ILE A 12 -57.55 -5.69 33.51
C ILE A 12 -56.79 -5.72 32.17
N LEU A 13 -57.06 -6.82 31.46
CA LEU A 13 -56.84 -7.13 30.06
C LEU A 13 -57.66 -6.18 29.16
N CYS A 14 -57.09 -5.62 28.10
CA CYS A 14 -57.84 -5.19 26.92
C CYS A 14 -57.02 -5.38 25.63
N LEU A 15 -57.51 -6.30 24.81
CA LEU A 15 -57.21 -6.51 23.39
C LEU A 15 -57.47 -5.22 22.58
N ILE A 16 -56.76 -5.05 21.45
CA ILE A 16 -57.36 -4.86 20.11
C ILE A 16 -56.23 -4.75 19.06
N THR A 17 -56.58 -5.28 17.90
CA THR A 17 -55.85 -5.74 16.72
C THR A 17 -55.40 -4.67 15.71
N MET A 18 -54.33 -5.01 14.98
CA MET A 18 -53.92 -4.65 13.61
C MET A 18 -53.96 -3.19 13.13
N VAL A 19 -52.78 -2.68 12.74
CA VAL A 19 -52.58 -1.98 11.45
C VAL A 19 -51.27 -2.47 10.84
N VAL A 20 -51.39 -3.10 9.67
CA VAL A 20 -50.29 -3.35 8.73
C VAL A 20 -50.00 -2.03 8.02
N LEU A 21 -48.75 -1.56 8.06
CA LEU A 21 -48.18 -0.74 6.99
C LEU A 21 -46.77 -1.22 6.69
N ALA A 22 -46.57 -1.54 5.41
CA ALA A 22 -45.32 -1.93 4.79
C ALA A 22 -44.28 -0.81 4.90
N GLY A 23 -43.01 -1.19 5.07
CA GLY A 23 -41.88 -0.28 4.99
C GLY A 23 -40.58 -0.99 5.32
N CYS A 24 -40.08 -1.86 4.43
CA CYS A 24 -38.66 -2.18 4.39
C CYS A 24 -37.91 -0.92 3.95
N GLY A 25 -37.59 -0.05 4.89
CA GLY A 25 -36.54 0.95 4.70
C GLY A 25 -35.21 0.26 4.99
N LYS A 26 -34.40 0.01 3.95
CA LYS A 26 -32.97 -0.22 4.15
C LYS A 26 -32.42 1.05 4.79
N GLU A 27 -32.00 0.95 6.04
CA GLU A 27 -31.20 1.98 6.68
C GLU A 27 -29.86 2.03 5.93
N LYS A 28 -29.52 3.19 5.37
CA LYS A 28 -28.23 3.38 4.67
C LYS A 28 -27.08 3.22 5.65
N SER A 29 -26.02 2.58 5.20
CA SER A 29 -24.78 2.40 5.97
C SER A 29 -24.20 3.76 6.35
N ASP A 30 -23.50 3.83 7.48
CA ASP A 30 -22.83 5.07 7.91
C ASP A 30 -21.77 5.51 6.89
N GLU A 31 -21.21 4.59 6.11
CA GLU A 31 -20.31 4.88 5.00
C GLU A 31 -21.02 5.59 3.84
N GLU A 32 -22.24 5.16 3.48
CA GLU A 32 -23.05 5.79 2.43
C GLU A 32 -23.45 7.22 2.83
N LYS A 33 -23.74 7.45 4.12
CA LYS A 33 -24.05 8.79 4.64
C LYS A 33 -22.83 9.71 4.59
N ILE A 34 -21.64 9.19 4.91
CA ILE A 34 -20.39 9.95 4.85
C ILE A 34 -20.09 10.33 3.40
N GLN A 35 -20.25 9.40 2.45
CA GLN A 35 -20.06 9.68 1.03
C GLN A 35 -21.02 10.75 0.50
N GLU A 36 -22.32 10.66 0.84
CA GLU A 36 -23.30 11.69 0.43
C GLU A 36 -22.99 13.08 1.01
N GLN A 37 -22.55 13.13 2.27
CA GLN A 37 -22.13 14.39 2.91
C GLN A 37 -20.86 14.97 2.28
N LEU A 38 -19.91 14.11 1.93
CA LEU A 38 -18.66 14.49 1.27
C LEU A 38 -18.94 15.06 -0.12
N GLU A 39 -19.76 14.35 -0.90
CA GLU A 39 -20.11 14.73 -2.27
C GLU A 39 -20.89 16.07 -2.30
N GLN A 40 -21.77 16.29 -1.33
CA GLN A 40 -22.47 17.56 -1.17
C GLN A 40 -21.51 18.70 -0.81
N ALA A 41 -20.55 18.47 0.10
CA ALA A 41 -19.56 19.47 0.48
C ALA A 41 -18.64 19.86 -0.70
N PHE A 42 -18.27 18.91 -1.56
CA PHE A 42 -17.48 19.19 -2.76
C PHE A 42 -18.27 19.94 -3.83
N LYS A 43 -19.56 19.64 -4.02
CA LYS A 43 -20.47 20.40 -4.91
C LYS A 43 -20.62 21.84 -4.44
N ASP A 44 -20.79 22.05 -3.14
CA ASP A 44 -20.91 23.39 -2.56
C ASP A 44 -19.59 24.18 -2.66
N ALA A 45 -18.44 23.48 -2.69
CA ALA A 45 -17.12 24.08 -2.87
C ALA A 45 -16.72 24.32 -4.34
N GLY A 46 -17.54 23.92 -5.31
CA GLY A 46 -17.26 24.10 -6.74
C GLY A 46 -16.06 23.29 -7.26
N ILE A 47 -15.66 22.23 -6.55
CA ILE A 47 -14.57 21.34 -6.93
C ILE A 47 -15.17 20.21 -7.78
N GLN A 48 -14.75 20.09 -9.05
CA GLN A 48 -15.06 18.90 -9.83
C GLN A 48 -14.24 17.75 -9.28
N LEU A 49 -14.92 16.78 -8.68
CA LEU A 49 -14.35 15.47 -8.40
C LEU A 49 -14.11 14.79 -9.75
N ASP A 50 -12.85 14.75 -10.18
CA ASP A 50 -12.43 13.70 -11.09
C ASP A 50 -12.58 12.40 -10.29
N THR A 51 -13.65 11.67 -10.57
CA THR A 51 -13.84 10.30 -10.09
C THR A 51 -12.81 9.43 -10.80
N SER A 52 -11.53 9.61 -10.48
CA SER A 52 -10.53 8.57 -10.68
C SER A 52 -11.06 7.37 -9.92
N SER A 53 -11.59 6.44 -10.71
CA SER A 53 -12.43 5.37 -10.25
C SER A 53 -11.59 4.45 -9.38
N LYS A 54 -11.67 4.61 -8.06
CA LYS A 54 -11.45 3.46 -7.19
C LYS A 54 -12.58 2.50 -7.51
N SER A 55 -12.25 1.54 -8.37
CA SER A 55 -13.03 0.33 -8.53
C SER A 55 -13.29 -0.25 -7.14
N ASP A 56 -14.55 -0.51 -6.80
CA ASP A 56 -14.94 -1.22 -5.58
C ASP A 56 -14.61 -2.73 -5.67
N GLU A 57 -14.02 -3.19 -6.78
CA GLU A 57 -13.54 -4.57 -6.90
C GLU A 57 -12.21 -4.76 -6.15
N PRO A 58 -12.03 -5.89 -5.44
CA PRO A 58 -10.76 -6.20 -4.83
C PRO A 58 -9.65 -6.26 -5.90
N PRO A 59 -8.41 -5.83 -5.58
CA PRO A 59 -7.32 -5.87 -6.54
C PRO A 59 -7.12 -7.28 -7.07
N THR A 60 -6.95 -7.40 -8.39
CA THR A 60 -6.54 -8.65 -9.02
C THR A 60 -5.07 -8.93 -8.69
N VAL A 61 -4.64 -10.19 -8.82
CA VAL A 61 -3.22 -10.53 -8.65
C VAL A 61 -2.34 -9.75 -9.61
N GLU A 62 -2.78 -9.62 -10.86
CA GLU A 62 -2.06 -8.88 -11.90
C GLU A 62 -1.95 -7.39 -11.56
N SER A 63 -2.99 -6.79 -10.96
CA SER A 63 -2.94 -5.39 -10.51
C SER A 63 -1.99 -5.19 -9.31
N GLU A 64 -1.94 -6.16 -8.40
CA GLU A 64 -1.01 -6.12 -7.26
C GLU A 64 0.45 -6.31 -7.74
N LEU A 65 0.70 -7.24 -8.66
CA LEU A 65 2.02 -7.42 -9.28
C LEU A 65 2.50 -6.16 -10.01
N MET A 66 1.58 -5.42 -10.64
CA MET A 66 1.87 -4.13 -11.24
C MET A 66 2.22 -3.07 -10.19
N GLU A 67 1.51 -3.04 -9.05
CA GLU A 67 1.87 -2.17 -7.93
C GLU A 67 3.27 -2.50 -7.40
N ILE A 68 3.61 -3.78 -7.26
CA ILE A 68 4.96 -4.22 -6.86
C ILE A 68 6.02 -3.75 -7.86
N THR A 69 5.71 -3.81 -9.15
CA THR A 69 6.60 -3.28 -10.20
C THR A 69 6.82 -1.78 -10.04
N ASN A 70 5.76 -1.01 -9.75
CA ASN A 70 5.86 0.42 -9.47
C ASN A 70 6.67 0.70 -8.19
N PHE A 71 6.51 -0.11 -7.15
CA PHE A 71 7.32 -0.05 -5.94
C PHE A 71 8.81 -0.25 -6.23
N LEU A 72 9.17 -1.27 -7.02
CA LEU A 72 10.57 -1.53 -7.41
C LEU A 72 11.17 -0.37 -8.21
N VAL A 73 10.40 0.25 -9.09
CA VAL A 73 10.87 1.39 -9.91
C VAL A 73 10.98 2.67 -9.09
N GLY A 74 9.95 3.00 -8.32
CA GLY A 74 9.89 4.23 -7.55
C GLY A 74 10.81 4.18 -6.34
N GLU A 75 10.48 3.34 -5.37
CA GLU A 75 11.09 3.37 -4.04
C GLU A 75 12.49 2.74 -4.02
N ILE A 76 12.67 1.61 -4.71
CA ILE A 76 13.94 0.88 -4.68
C ILE A 76 14.94 1.44 -5.69
N TRP A 77 14.53 1.58 -6.95
CA TRP A 77 15.44 2.00 -8.02
C TRP A 77 15.69 3.50 -8.01
N ASN A 78 14.67 4.33 -8.26
CA ASN A 78 14.83 5.76 -8.44
C ASN A 78 15.21 6.45 -7.13
N ASP A 79 14.39 6.30 -6.09
CA ASP A 79 14.59 6.99 -4.82
C ASP A 79 15.75 6.42 -4.00
N GLY A 80 16.03 5.12 -4.16
CA GLY A 80 17.13 4.41 -3.52
C GLY A 80 18.39 4.36 -4.39
N PHE A 81 18.56 3.25 -5.11
CA PHE A 81 19.84 2.86 -5.69
C PHE A 81 20.44 3.85 -6.69
N VAL A 82 19.62 4.50 -7.53
CA VAL A 82 20.08 5.51 -8.48
C VAL A 82 20.63 6.72 -7.75
N ASN A 83 19.85 7.31 -6.84
CA ASN A 83 20.27 8.50 -6.10
C ASN A 83 21.49 8.24 -5.21
N ILE A 84 21.55 7.08 -4.56
CA ILE A 84 22.68 6.66 -3.74
C ILE A 84 23.95 6.47 -4.59
N GLY A 85 23.84 5.84 -5.75
CA GLY A 85 24.97 5.67 -6.68
C GLY A 85 25.48 7.03 -7.20
N HIS A 86 24.57 7.94 -7.56
CA HIS A 86 24.92 9.30 -7.94
C HIS A 86 25.60 10.07 -6.79
N TYR A 87 25.09 9.97 -5.58
CA TYR A 87 25.66 10.65 -4.42
C TYR A 87 27.10 10.27 -4.15
N ALA A 88 27.42 8.98 -4.25
CA ALA A 88 28.79 8.52 -4.10
C ALA A 88 29.73 9.25 -5.06
N HIS A 89 29.32 9.45 -6.32
CA HIS A 89 30.15 10.09 -7.34
C HIS A 89 30.18 11.62 -7.24
N SER A 90 29.03 12.29 -7.06
CA SER A 90 28.91 13.75 -7.20
C SER A 90 28.57 14.49 -5.90
N GLY A 91 28.25 13.78 -4.82
CA GLY A 91 27.72 14.36 -3.59
C GLY A 91 26.31 14.93 -3.72
N THR A 92 25.61 14.67 -4.82
CA THR A 92 24.23 15.11 -5.11
C THR A 92 23.36 13.93 -5.50
N ASP A 93 22.04 14.13 -5.54
CA ASP A 93 21.15 13.17 -6.18
C ASP A 93 21.35 13.12 -7.71
N ALA A 94 20.61 12.26 -8.38
CA ALA A 94 20.68 12.08 -9.84
C ALA A 94 20.25 13.29 -10.66
N THR A 95 19.59 14.27 -10.04
CA THR A 95 19.15 15.54 -10.66
C THR A 95 20.05 16.73 -10.30
N GLY A 96 21.10 16.50 -9.52
CA GLY A 96 22.05 17.52 -9.07
C GLY A 96 21.61 18.28 -7.81
N GLN A 97 20.58 17.82 -7.10
CA GLN A 97 20.14 18.47 -5.85
C GLN A 97 20.90 17.93 -4.63
N THR A 98 20.92 18.75 -3.58
CA THR A 98 21.44 18.34 -2.28
C THR A 98 20.63 17.18 -1.72
N ILE A 99 21.33 16.19 -1.17
CA ILE A 99 20.75 14.97 -0.62
C ILE A 99 21.30 14.72 0.79
N ASP A 100 20.43 14.24 1.68
CA ASP A 100 20.81 13.70 2.97
C ASP A 100 20.89 12.17 2.83
N ILE A 101 22.12 11.65 2.72
CA ILE A 101 22.35 10.23 2.43
C ILE A 101 21.90 9.32 3.58
N ASP A 102 22.05 9.77 4.82
CA ASP A 102 21.64 9.00 5.99
C ASP A 102 20.12 8.89 6.02
N PHE A 103 19.42 10.00 5.76
CA PHE A 103 17.97 10.00 5.62
C PHE A 103 17.50 9.11 4.46
N MET A 104 18.20 9.13 3.32
CA MET A 104 17.85 8.27 2.18
C MET A 104 18.02 6.78 2.49
N ILE A 105 19.11 6.38 3.13
CA ILE A 105 19.32 4.99 3.58
C ILE A 105 18.25 4.58 4.61
N GLN A 106 17.83 5.50 5.48
CA GLN A 106 16.71 5.27 6.40
C GLN A 106 15.38 5.05 5.65
N GLN A 107 15.10 5.85 4.62
CA GLN A 107 13.89 5.68 3.80
C GLN A 107 13.91 4.37 3.02
N LEU A 108 15.07 3.98 2.48
CA LEU A 108 15.24 2.66 1.87
C LEU A 108 15.00 1.53 2.88
N GLY A 109 15.40 1.73 4.15
CA GLY A 109 15.07 0.80 5.25
C GLY A 109 13.57 0.60 5.44
N LYS A 110 12.74 1.64 5.28
CA LYS A 110 11.28 1.51 5.31
C LYS A 110 10.75 0.76 4.09
N ALA A 111 11.32 1.00 2.91
CA ALA A 111 11.00 0.23 1.72
C ALA A 111 11.33 -1.26 1.90
N MET A 112 12.36 -1.61 2.67
CA MET A 112 12.65 -3.01 3.02
C MET A 112 11.55 -3.66 3.87
N GLU A 113 10.86 -2.90 4.73
CA GLU A 113 9.71 -3.41 5.50
C GLU A 113 8.55 -3.74 4.56
N LYS A 114 8.22 -2.84 3.64
CA LYS A 114 7.19 -3.04 2.60
C LYS A 114 7.54 -4.19 1.65
N LYS A 115 8.81 -4.31 1.25
CA LYS A 115 9.31 -5.46 0.47
C LYS A 115 9.04 -6.80 1.16
N ALA A 116 9.15 -6.90 2.49
CA ALA A 116 8.90 -8.15 3.21
C ALA A 116 7.43 -8.59 3.10
N GLU A 117 6.50 -7.64 2.99
CA GLU A 117 5.09 -7.92 2.72
C GLU A 117 4.93 -8.53 1.31
N TYR A 118 5.62 -7.96 0.31
CA TYR A 118 5.63 -8.51 -1.05
C TYR A 118 6.35 -9.83 -1.19
N ASP A 119 7.42 -10.06 -0.42
CA ASP A 119 8.06 -11.37 -0.31
C ASP A 119 7.03 -12.42 0.12
N THR A 120 6.22 -12.11 1.13
CA THR A 120 5.17 -13.01 1.60
C THR A 120 4.07 -13.19 0.57
N TYR A 121 3.59 -12.09 -0.01
CA TYR A 121 2.53 -12.10 -1.02
C TYR A 121 2.89 -12.95 -2.24
N ILE A 122 4.05 -12.67 -2.87
CA ILE A 122 4.45 -13.34 -4.11
C ILE A 122 4.69 -14.83 -3.89
N GLN A 123 5.32 -15.23 -2.78
CA GLN A 123 5.54 -16.64 -2.47
C GLN A 123 4.23 -17.39 -2.19
N GLY A 124 3.18 -16.68 -1.77
CA GLY A 124 1.84 -17.22 -1.55
C GLY A 124 0.99 -17.39 -2.81
N LEU A 125 1.44 -16.91 -3.98
CA LEU A 125 0.68 -17.01 -5.23
C LEU A 125 0.52 -18.45 -5.71
N ASP A 126 -0.48 -18.70 -6.55
CA ASP A 126 -0.71 -20.01 -7.16
C ASP A 126 0.41 -20.41 -8.14
N SER A 127 0.45 -21.70 -8.51
CA SER A 127 1.48 -22.27 -9.41
C SER A 127 1.52 -21.65 -10.82
N LYS A 128 0.44 -21.01 -11.27
CA LYS A 128 0.43 -20.28 -12.55
C LYS A 128 1.38 -19.08 -12.57
N TYR A 129 1.86 -18.62 -11.40
CA TYR A 129 2.80 -17.51 -11.25
C TYR A 129 4.21 -17.99 -10.83
N ASP A 130 4.57 -19.26 -11.08
CA ASP A 130 5.87 -19.78 -10.63
C ASP A 130 7.07 -19.07 -11.28
N GLU A 131 6.93 -18.54 -12.50
CA GLU A 131 7.97 -17.73 -13.15
C GLU A 131 8.15 -16.37 -12.45
N VAL A 132 7.05 -15.68 -12.17
CA VAL A 132 7.01 -14.45 -11.33
C VAL A 132 7.71 -14.69 -10.00
N LYS A 133 7.43 -15.80 -9.30
CA LYS A 133 8.07 -16.13 -8.02
C LYS A 133 9.59 -16.30 -8.15
N GLN A 134 10.04 -17.01 -9.18
CA GLN A 134 11.47 -17.24 -9.42
C GLN A 134 12.21 -15.94 -9.70
N LEU A 135 11.63 -15.07 -10.53
CA LEU A 135 12.20 -13.75 -10.84
C LEU A 135 12.18 -12.85 -9.61
N TRP A 136 11.09 -12.83 -8.85
CA TRP A 136 11.01 -12.08 -7.61
C TRP A 136 12.08 -12.50 -6.60
N THR A 137 12.33 -13.81 -6.42
CA THR A 137 13.42 -14.27 -5.54
C THR A 137 14.78 -13.69 -5.93
N LYS A 138 15.05 -13.51 -7.22
CA LYS A 138 16.29 -12.90 -7.71
C LYS A 138 16.32 -11.40 -7.42
N VAL A 139 15.24 -10.69 -7.74
CA VAL A 139 15.12 -9.24 -7.46
C VAL A 139 15.27 -8.99 -5.97
N SER A 140 14.43 -9.66 -5.16
CA SER A 140 14.38 -9.54 -3.71
C SER A 140 15.74 -9.82 -3.06
N GLY A 141 16.41 -10.91 -3.45
CA GLY A 141 17.73 -11.25 -2.92
C GLY A 141 18.83 -10.25 -3.30
N GLU A 142 18.75 -9.64 -4.48
CA GLU A 142 19.71 -8.60 -4.87
C GLU A 142 19.45 -7.28 -4.13
N ILE A 143 18.19 -6.92 -3.86
CA ILE A 143 17.86 -5.78 -3.00
C ILE A 143 18.47 -5.98 -1.60
N ASP A 144 18.30 -7.15 -1.00
CA ASP A 144 18.89 -7.47 0.32
C ASP A 144 20.42 -7.34 0.30
N THR A 145 21.04 -7.82 -0.79
CA THR A 145 22.49 -7.74 -0.99
C THR A 145 22.98 -6.29 -1.08
N LEU A 146 22.34 -5.46 -1.89
CA LEU A 146 22.68 -4.05 -2.07
C LEU A 146 22.40 -3.24 -0.80
N TYR A 147 21.25 -3.45 -0.16
CA TYR A 147 20.90 -2.78 1.09
C TYR A 147 21.91 -3.09 2.20
N LYS A 148 22.32 -4.35 2.33
CA LYS A 148 23.36 -4.74 3.30
C LYS A 148 24.70 -4.07 3.02
N LYS A 149 25.09 -3.91 1.75
CA LYS A 149 26.32 -3.15 1.40
C LYS A 149 26.24 -1.72 1.93
N LEU A 150 25.10 -1.06 1.75
CA LEU A 150 24.88 0.32 2.24
C LEU A 150 24.95 0.41 3.77
N GLN A 151 24.46 -0.59 4.49
CA GLN A 151 24.55 -0.62 5.95
C GLN A 151 25.99 -0.81 6.45
N VAL A 152 26.79 -1.61 5.74
CA VAL A 152 28.18 -1.93 6.12
C VAL A 152 29.13 -0.80 5.73
N ASN A 153 28.94 -0.23 4.55
CA ASN A 153 29.77 0.83 4.01
C ASN A 153 28.86 1.89 3.35
N PRO A 154 28.32 2.85 4.14
CA PRO A 154 27.55 3.95 3.58
C PRO A 154 28.41 4.81 2.64
N PRO A 155 27.87 5.28 1.50
CA PRO A 155 28.63 6.12 0.58
C PRO A 155 28.95 7.47 1.20
N LYS A 156 30.06 8.05 0.75
CA LYS A 156 30.45 9.42 1.04
C LYS A 156 30.39 10.23 -0.24
N ALA A 157 30.05 11.50 -0.12
CA ALA A 157 30.06 12.42 -1.24
C ALA A 157 31.44 12.49 -1.92
N ASN A 158 31.46 12.38 -3.25
CA ASN A 158 32.66 12.47 -4.09
C ASN A 158 33.71 11.38 -3.81
N ASP A 159 33.25 10.18 -3.47
CA ASP A 159 34.08 8.99 -3.30
C ASP A 159 34.14 8.21 -4.63
N GLU A 160 35.14 8.52 -5.46
CA GLU A 160 35.35 7.88 -6.76
C GLU A 160 35.72 6.38 -6.65
N GLU A 161 36.14 5.93 -5.47
CA GLU A 161 36.50 4.52 -5.22
C GLU A 161 35.31 3.71 -4.66
N TYR A 162 34.17 4.35 -4.42
CA TYR A 162 32.98 3.69 -3.90
C TYR A 162 32.32 2.80 -4.96
N GLU A 163 32.41 1.48 -4.76
CA GLU A 163 31.79 0.51 -5.66
C GLU A 163 30.35 0.18 -5.23
N PHE A 164 29.39 0.56 -6.07
CA PHE A 164 27.98 0.23 -5.90
C PHE A 164 27.35 -0.21 -7.22
N ASP A 165 27.72 -1.43 -7.64
CA ASP A 165 27.21 -2.05 -8.85
C ASP A 165 25.77 -2.54 -8.66
N THR A 166 24.85 -1.96 -9.42
CA THR A 166 23.41 -2.28 -9.43
C THR A 166 22.98 -3.04 -10.69
N GLY A 167 23.92 -3.47 -11.53
CA GLY A 167 23.63 -4.06 -12.83
C GLY A 167 22.85 -5.38 -12.76
N LEU A 168 23.08 -6.21 -11.74
CA LEU A 168 22.28 -7.43 -11.52
C LEU A 168 20.85 -7.11 -11.09
N TYR A 169 20.69 -6.13 -10.19
CA TYR A 169 19.37 -5.68 -9.77
C TYR A 169 18.55 -5.20 -10.97
N GLN A 170 19.16 -4.35 -11.82
CA GLN A 170 18.50 -3.83 -13.00
C GLN A 170 18.03 -4.96 -13.93
N GLN A 171 18.91 -5.91 -14.25
CA GLN A 171 18.57 -7.07 -15.10
C GLN A 171 17.41 -7.89 -14.53
N TYR A 172 17.43 -8.19 -13.23
CA TYR A 172 16.38 -8.99 -12.61
C TYR A 172 15.06 -8.23 -12.52
N LYS A 173 15.12 -6.93 -12.20
CA LYS A 173 13.94 -6.06 -12.13
C LYS A 173 13.28 -5.94 -13.50
N GLU A 174 14.06 -5.73 -14.56
CA GLU A 174 13.55 -5.67 -15.94
C GLU A 174 12.86 -6.98 -16.33
N ALA A 175 13.52 -8.13 -16.11
CA ALA A 175 12.91 -9.43 -16.40
C ALA A 175 11.62 -9.68 -15.59
N PHE A 176 11.58 -9.28 -14.31
CA PHE A 176 10.37 -9.36 -13.49
C PHE A 176 9.24 -8.49 -14.05
N SER A 177 9.54 -7.23 -14.40
CA SER A 177 8.56 -6.32 -14.99
C SER A 177 8.01 -6.85 -16.32
N ASP A 178 8.87 -7.37 -17.20
CA ASP A 178 8.47 -7.94 -18.48
C ASP A 178 7.52 -9.13 -18.30
N GLU A 179 7.80 -10.01 -17.33
CA GLU A 179 6.93 -11.14 -17.00
C GLU A 179 5.56 -10.66 -16.49
N VAL A 180 5.53 -9.67 -15.59
CA VAL A 180 4.28 -9.08 -15.08
C VAL A 180 3.47 -8.40 -16.19
N ASP A 181 4.14 -7.69 -17.10
CA ASP A 181 3.49 -7.06 -18.25
C ASP A 181 2.86 -8.09 -19.18
N SER A 182 3.50 -9.26 -19.35
CA SER A 182 2.97 -10.35 -20.19
C SER A 182 1.65 -10.93 -19.68
N LEU A 183 1.41 -10.87 -18.36
CA LEU A 183 0.16 -11.33 -17.74
C LEU A 183 -1.04 -10.43 -18.05
N ASN A 184 -0.79 -9.19 -18.51
CA ASN A 184 -1.81 -8.18 -18.80
C ASN A 184 -2.14 -8.03 -20.30
N GLN A 185 -1.57 -8.91 -21.15
CA GLN A 185 -1.75 -8.91 -22.61
C GLN A 185 -2.78 -9.96 -23.06
#